data_AF-A0A1W5YRY0-F1
#
_entry.id   AF-A0A1W5YRY0-F1
#
_cell.length_a   1.000
_cell.length_b   1.000
_cell.length_c   1.000
_cell.angle_alpha   90.00
_cell.angle_beta   90.00
_cell.angle_gamma   90.00
#
_symmetry.space_group_name_H-M   'P 1'
#
loop_
_entity.id
_entity.type
_entity.pdbx_description
1 polymer ?
#
loop_
_entity_poly.entity_id
_entity_poly.type
_entity_poly.pdbx_seq_one_letter_code
_entity_poly.pdbx_strand_id
1 'polypeptide(L)'
;HSSLASAPELGSCWPPVGVEPLNPFQVPLLNTAVLLASGVTVTWAHHALMEGDRLSGLQGLLATVILGVYFTILQAGEYYEAPFTISDGAYGSTFFVATGFHGLHVLIGTTFLIVCLVRLQFNHFSTGHHFGFEAAAWYWHFVDVVWLFLYLSIYWWGS
;
A
#
# COMPACT_ATOMS: atom_id res chain seq x y z
N HIS A 1 21.47 4.26 8.89
CA HIS A 1 22.76 4.96 9.05
C HIS A 1 22.85 6.15 8.11
N SER A 2 22.60 6.01 6.80
CA SER A 2 22.80 7.11 5.84
C SER A 2 21.90 8.36 6.04
N SER A 3 20.66 8.20 6.52
CA SER A 3 19.78 9.34 6.82
C SER A 3 20.02 9.99 8.20
N LEU A 4 20.40 9.19 9.20
CA LEU A 4 20.68 9.64 10.57
C LEU A 4 22.14 10.10 10.77
N ALA A 5 23.05 9.65 9.91
CA ALA A 5 24.48 9.94 9.89
C ALA A 5 24.94 9.91 8.42
N SER A 6 24.66 11.00 7.71
CA SER A 6 24.98 11.19 6.30
C SER A 6 26.49 11.18 6.07
N ALA A 7 26.93 10.33 5.12
CA ALA A 7 28.33 10.25 4.75
C ALA A 7 28.78 11.56 4.07
N PRO A 8 30.07 11.93 4.16
CA PRO A 8 30.60 13.11 3.47
C PRO A 8 30.38 13.07 1.96
N GLU A 9 30.38 11.87 1.37
CA GLU A 9 30.13 11.64 -0.06
C GLU A 9 28.70 12.03 -0.50
N LEU A 10 27.76 12.12 0.44
CA LEU A 10 26.38 12.57 0.21
C LEU A 10 26.19 14.07 0.48
N GLY A 11 27.27 14.78 0.84
CA GLY A 11 27.23 16.19 1.24
C GLY A 11 26.95 16.43 2.74
N SER A 12 27.02 15.38 3.57
CA SER A 12 26.73 15.45 5.02
C SER A 12 25.33 15.99 5.35
N CYS A 13 24.38 15.90 4.41
CA CYS A 13 22.97 16.25 4.58
C CYS A 13 22.06 15.12 4.10
N TRP A 14 20.80 15.17 4.53
CA TRP A 14 19.75 14.29 4.06
C TRP A 14 18.48 15.11 3.78
N PRO A 15 17.88 15.04 2.58
CA PRO A 15 18.32 14.27 1.40
C PRO A 15 19.71 14.67 0.86
N PRO A 16 20.41 13.78 0.12
CA PRO A 16 21.69 14.11 -0.50
C PRO A 16 21.60 15.29 -1.46
N VAL A 17 22.69 16.05 -1.61
CA VAL A 17 22.75 17.20 -2.53
C VAL A 17 22.45 16.74 -3.96
N GLY A 18 21.49 17.41 -4.62
CA GLY A 18 21.10 17.13 -6.00
C GLY A 18 19.93 16.15 -6.16
N VAL A 19 19.40 15.60 -5.07
CA VAL A 19 18.15 14.82 -5.08
C VAL A 19 16.98 15.76 -4.80
N GLU A 20 16.00 15.79 -5.71
CA GLU A 20 14.72 16.46 -5.48
C GLU A 20 13.69 15.44 -4.97
N PRO A 21 13.38 15.43 -3.66
CA PRO A 21 12.43 14.48 -3.10
C PRO A 21 10.99 14.79 -3.55
N LEU A 22 10.16 13.74 -3.58
CA LEU A 22 8.73 13.88 -3.86
C LEU A 22 8.01 14.63 -2.73
N ASN A 23 7.00 15.43 -3.09
CA ASN A 23 6.22 16.16 -2.09
C ASN A 23 5.26 15.21 -1.35
N PRO A 24 5.37 15.05 -0.02
CA PRO A 24 4.51 14.14 0.74
C PRO A 24 3.02 14.46 0.64
N PHE A 25 2.66 15.73 0.45
CA PHE A 25 1.27 16.18 0.47
C PHE A 25 0.55 16.03 -0.89
N GLN A 26 1.20 15.46 -1.89
CA GLN A 26 0.62 15.19 -3.21
C GLN A 26 0.18 13.72 -3.34
N VAL A 27 0.74 12.99 -4.32
CA VAL A 27 0.43 11.58 -4.58
C VAL A 27 0.65 10.69 -3.34
N PRO A 28 1.71 10.85 -2.53
CA PRO A 28 1.90 10.01 -1.34
C PRO A 28 0.76 10.12 -0.31
N LEU A 29 0.24 11.34 -0.08
CA LEU A 29 -0.90 11.55 0.81
C LEU A 29 -2.18 10.94 0.23
N LEU A 30 -2.39 11.06 -1.09
CA LEU A 30 -3.51 10.41 -1.76
C LEU A 30 -3.44 8.88 -1.62
N ASN A 31 -2.28 8.29 -1.86
CA ASN A 31 -2.05 6.85 -1.66
C ASN A 31 -2.34 6.40 -0.23
N THR A 32 -1.97 7.22 0.76
CA THR A 32 -2.29 6.97 2.17
C THR A 32 -3.79 6.99 2.42
N ALA A 33 -4.52 7.97 1.89
CA ALA A 33 -5.97 8.05 2.01
C ALA A 33 -6.66 6.86 1.33
N VAL A 34 -6.17 6.43 0.16
CA VAL A 34 -6.68 5.27 -0.59
C VAL A 34 -6.54 3.98 0.21
N LEU A 35 -5.36 3.70 0.78
CA LEU A 35 -5.16 2.49 1.58
C LEU A 35 -6.00 2.50 2.87
N LEU A 36 -6.04 3.62 3.60
CA LEU A 36 -6.89 3.73 4.79
C LEU A 36 -8.38 3.53 4.46
N ALA A 37 -8.86 4.12 3.36
CA ALA A 37 -10.22 3.89 2.89
C ALA A 37 -10.47 2.41 2.54
N SER A 38 -9.47 1.75 1.93
CA SER A 38 -9.57 0.32 1.60
C SER A 38 -9.63 -0.57 2.85
N GLY A 39 -8.93 -0.20 3.92
CA GLY A 39 -9.01 -0.84 5.24
C GLY A 39 -10.42 -0.75 5.84
N VAL A 40 -11.10 0.38 5.66
CA VAL A 40 -12.50 0.54 6.07
C VAL A 40 -13.43 -0.32 5.21
N THR A 41 -13.27 -0.34 3.88
CA THR A 41 -14.16 -1.12 3.01
C THR A 41 -13.98 -2.63 3.16
N VAL A 42 -12.76 -3.13 3.45
CA VAL A 42 -12.55 -4.57 3.72
C VAL A 42 -13.15 -4.98 5.06
N THR A 43 -13.08 -4.10 6.07
CA THR A 43 -13.72 -4.31 7.37
C THR A 43 -15.25 -4.33 7.23
N TRP A 44 -15.81 -3.40 6.43
CA TRP A 44 -17.22 -3.42 6.09
C TRP A 44 -17.63 -4.72 5.39
N ALA A 45 -16.83 -5.19 4.42
CA ALA A 45 -17.08 -6.45 3.74
C ALA A 45 -17.07 -7.65 4.71
N HIS A 46 -16.17 -7.63 5.70
CA HIS A 46 -16.09 -8.66 6.74
C HIS A 46 -17.36 -8.70 7.60
N HIS A 47 -17.80 -7.56 8.12
CA HIS A 47 -19.01 -7.48 8.93
C HIS A 47 -20.25 -7.92 8.15
N ALA A 48 -20.39 -7.48 6.91
CA ALA A 48 -21.49 -7.90 6.04
C ALA A 48 -21.48 -9.42 5.79
N LEU A 49 -20.31 -10.04 5.62
CA LEU A 49 -20.19 -11.48 5.46
C LEU A 49 -20.61 -12.26 6.72
N MET A 50 -20.26 -11.77 7.90
CA MET A 50 -20.68 -12.37 9.18
C MET A 50 -22.19 -12.25 9.43
N GLU A 51 -22.79 -11.13 9.02
CA GLU A 51 -24.24 -10.89 9.12
C GLU A 51 -25.05 -11.62 8.02
N GLY A 52 -24.37 -12.20 7.03
CA GLY A 52 -25.02 -12.87 5.90
C GLY A 52 -25.53 -11.90 4.81
N ASP A 53 -25.23 -10.61 4.91
CA ASP A 53 -25.48 -9.63 3.85
C ASP A 53 -24.43 -9.75 2.74
N ARG A 54 -24.71 -10.68 1.84
CA ARG A 54 -23.86 -10.97 0.70
C ARG A 54 -23.67 -9.78 -0.24
N LEU A 55 -24.72 -8.97 -0.46
CA LEU A 55 -24.65 -7.88 -1.44
C LEU A 55 -23.70 -6.79 -0.93
N SER A 56 -23.86 -6.39 0.33
CA SER A 56 -22.97 -5.43 0.98
C SER A 56 -21.54 -5.98 1.09
N GLY A 57 -21.38 -7.27 1.41
CA GLY A 57 -20.07 -7.93 1.44
C GLY A 57 -19.34 -7.87 0.09
N LEU A 58 -20.08 -8.12 -1.01
CA LEU A 58 -19.54 -8.04 -2.36
C LEU A 58 -19.20 -6.61 -2.78
N GLN A 59 -20.03 -5.63 -2.42
CA GLN A 59 -19.77 -4.21 -2.69
C GLN A 59 -18.53 -3.71 -1.94
N GLY A 60 -18.41 -3.99 -0.65
CA GLY A 60 -17.25 -3.59 0.16
C GLY A 60 -15.95 -4.24 -0.34
N LEU A 61 -15.99 -5.53 -0.69
CA LEU A 61 -14.82 -6.23 -1.20
C LEU A 61 -14.42 -5.73 -2.60
N LEU A 62 -15.38 -5.47 -3.48
CA LEU A 62 -15.12 -4.87 -4.79
C LEU A 62 -14.51 -3.47 -4.66
N ALA A 63 -15.03 -2.63 -3.76
CA ALA A 63 -14.46 -1.31 -3.50
C ALA A 63 -13.01 -1.40 -3.01
N THR A 64 -12.72 -2.35 -2.11
CA THR A 64 -11.36 -2.60 -1.61
C THR A 64 -10.40 -2.98 -2.75
N VAL A 65 -10.81 -3.90 -3.64
CA VAL A 65 -10.00 -4.31 -4.80
C VAL A 65 -9.75 -3.13 -5.74
N ILE A 66 -10.76 -2.31 -6.02
CA ILE A 66 -10.61 -1.12 -6.88
C ILE A 66 -9.61 -0.14 -6.25
N LEU A 67 -9.69 0.11 -4.94
CA LEU A 67 -8.76 0.99 -4.23
C LEU A 67 -7.33 0.45 -4.25
N GLY A 68 -7.14 -0.86 -4.09
CA GLY A 68 -5.81 -1.51 -4.18
C GLY A 68 -5.17 -1.40 -5.58
N VAL A 69 -5.98 -1.62 -6.63
CA VAL A 69 -5.52 -1.40 -8.02
C VAL A 69 -5.21 0.08 -8.26
N TYR A 70 -6.05 0.99 -7.75
CA TYR A 70 -5.84 2.42 -7.90
C TYR A 70 -4.54 2.88 -7.23
N PHE A 71 -4.24 2.42 -6.01
CA PHE A 71 -2.95 2.65 -5.36
C PHE A 71 -1.78 2.20 -6.24
N THR A 72 -1.87 1.01 -6.84
CA THR A 72 -0.81 0.47 -7.69
C THR A 72 -0.55 1.35 -8.91
N ILE A 73 -1.62 1.87 -9.54
CA ILE A 73 -1.51 2.78 -10.68
C ILE A 73 -0.87 4.10 -10.26
N LEU A 74 -1.28 4.68 -9.13
CA LEU A 74 -0.69 5.91 -8.59
C LEU A 74 0.79 5.72 -8.28
N GLN A 75 1.17 4.61 -7.63
CA GLN A 75 2.56 4.30 -7.32
C GLN A 75 3.42 4.11 -8.59
N ALA A 76 2.87 3.48 -9.63
CA ALA A 76 3.55 3.35 -10.91
C ALA A 76 3.76 4.70 -11.61
N GLY A 77 2.76 5.60 -11.54
CA GLY A 77 2.86 6.97 -12.02
C GLY A 77 3.93 7.76 -11.27
N GLU A 78 3.96 7.65 -9.94
CA GLU A 78 4.98 8.27 -9.10
C GLU A 78 6.40 7.81 -9.46
N TYR A 79 6.59 6.50 -9.72
CA TYR A 79 7.88 5.97 -10.16
C TYR A 79 8.32 6.47 -11.53
N TYR A 80 7.37 6.73 -12.43
CA TYR A 80 7.66 7.25 -13.76
C TYR A 80 8.01 8.74 -13.74
N GLU A 81 7.38 9.51 -12.86
CA GLU A 81 7.58 10.96 -12.74
C GLU A 81 8.73 11.34 -11.76
N ALA A 82 9.22 10.39 -10.95
CA ALA A 82 10.29 10.66 -10.00
C ALA A 82 11.56 11.19 -10.69
N PRO A 83 12.15 12.30 -10.20
CA PRO A 83 13.37 12.88 -10.79
C PRO A 83 14.65 12.13 -10.39
N PHE A 84 14.51 11.03 -9.63
CA PHE A 84 15.60 10.17 -9.18
C PHE A 84 15.25 8.70 -9.45
N THR A 85 16.28 7.87 -9.48
CA THR A 85 16.27 6.47 -9.89
C THR A 85 16.87 5.59 -8.80
N ILE A 86 16.74 4.27 -8.93
CA ILE A 86 17.36 3.31 -8.00
C ILE A 86 18.89 3.42 -7.95
N SER A 87 19.52 3.94 -9.01
CA SER A 87 20.96 4.17 -9.09
C SER A 87 21.46 5.46 -8.42
N ASP A 88 20.55 6.33 -7.96
CA ASP A 88 20.92 7.62 -7.34
C ASP A 88 21.29 7.46 -5.85
N GLY A 89 22.36 6.68 -5.65
CA GLY A 89 23.02 6.47 -4.38
C GLY A 89 22.14 5.84 -3.30
N ALA A 90 22.44 6.18 -2.05
CA ALA A 90 21.75 5.62 -0.89
C ALA A 90 20.27 6.04 -0.80
N TYR A 91 19.91 7.24 -1.30
CA TYR A 91 18.54 7.73 -1.28
C TYR A 91 17.66 6.93 -2.24
N GLY A 92 18.02 6.90 -3.53
CA GLY A 92 17.26 6.19 -4.55
C GLY A 92 17.15 4.69 -4.26
N SER A 93 18.26 4.05 -3.89
CA SER A 93 18.24 2.62 -3.53
C SER A 93 17.32 2.31 -2.33
N THR A 94 17.39 3.09 -1.25
CA THR A 94 16.53 2.89 -0.08
C THR A 94 15.07 3.13 -0.42
N PHE A 95 14.77 4.21 -1.16
CA PHE A 95 13.42 4.56 -1.58
C PHE A 95 12.79 3.45 -2.43
N PHE A 96 13.41 3.08 -3.55
CA PHE A 96 12.84 2.14 -4.52
C PHE A 96 12.78 0.70 -4.00
N VAL A 97 13.76 0.26 -3.20
CA VAL A 97 13.72 -1.09 -2.61
C VAL A 97 12.62 -1.19 -1.55
N ALA A 98 12.52 -0.21 -0.64
CA ALA A 98 11.52 -0.25 0.43
C ALA A 98 10.09 -0.10 -0.11
N THR A 99 9.85 0.93 -0.92
CA THR A 99 8.52 1.17 -1.51
C THR A 99 8.17 0.11 -2.57
N GLY A 100 9.14 -0.39 -3.32
CA GLY A 100 8.92 -1.42 -4.35
C GLY A 100 8.59 -2.78 -3.75
N PHE A 101 9.27 -3.17 -2.66
CA PHE A 101 8.92 -4.38 -1.93
C PHE A 101 7.51 -4.30 -1.32
N HIS A 102 7.15 -3.15 -0.77
CA HIS A 102 5.79 -2.90 -0.32
C HIS A 102 4.78 -2.97 -1.48
N GLY A 103 5.06 -2.34 -2.63
CA GLY A 103 4.21 -2.42 -3.83
C GLY A 103 3.99 -3.85 -4.31
N LEU A 104 5.03 -4.71 -4.24
CA LEU A 104 4.88 -6.15 -4.48
C LEU A 104 3.88 -6.79 -3.50
N HIS A 105 3.93 -6.44 -2.21
CA HIS A 105 2.99 -6.96 -1.22
C HIS A 105 1.57 -6.48 -1.49
N VAL A 106 1.37 -5.23 -1.94
CA VAL A 106 0.06 -4.71 -2.37
C VAL A 106 -0.50 -5.53 -3.53
N LEU A 107 0.32 -5.88 -4.54
CA LEU A 107 -0.10 -6.73 -5.66
C LEU A 107 -0.52 -8.13 -5.21
N ILE A 108 0.25 -8.74 -4.31
CA ILE A 108 -0.08 -10.05 -3.72
C ILE A 108 -1.40 -9.97 -2.95
N GLY A 109 -1.56 -8.95 -2.11
CA GLY A 109 -2.78 -8.73 -1.32
C GLY A 109 -4.00 -8.50 -2.20
N THR A 110 -3.85 -7.69 -3.26
CA THR A 110 -4.94 -7.39 -4.20
C THR A 110 -5.36 -8.65 -4.94
N THR A 111 -4.41 -9.47 -5.37
CA THR A 111 -4.69 -10.77 -5.99
C THR A 111 -5.42 -11.71 -5.02
N PHE A 112 -5.02 -11.74 -3.75
CA PHE A 112 -5.68 -12.55 -2.74
C PHE A 112 -7.13 -12.09 -2.47
N LEU A 113 -7.36 -10.77 -2.42
CA LEU A 113 -8.70 -10.20 -2.32
C LEU A 113 -9.56 -10.47 -3.57
N ILE A 114 -8.98 -10.43 -4.77
CA ILE A 114 -9.68 -10.81 -6.01
C ILE A 114 -10.11 -12.28 -5.96
N VAL A 115 -9.25 -13.19 -5.50
CA VAL A 115 -9.62 -14.60 -5.31
C VAL A 115 -10.77 -14.72 -4.30
N CYS A 116 -10.74 -13.96 -3.20
CA CYS A 116 -11.85 -13.91 -2.24
C CYS A 116 -13.12 -13.34 -2.87
N LEU A 117 -13.04 -12.32 -3.72
CA LEU A 117 -14.18 -11.73 -4.41
C LEU A 117 -14.86 -12.74 -5.34
N VAL A 118 -14.06 -13.48 -6.11
CA VAL A 118 -14.55 -14.55 -6.99
C VAL A 118 -15.19 -15.67 -6.17
N ARG A 119 -14.55 -16.12 -5.08
CA ARG A 119 -15.10 -17.15 -4.18
C ARG A 119 -16.39 -16.71 -3.49
N LEU A 120 -16.45 -15.44 -3.08
CA LEU A 120 -17.67 -14.86 -2.55
C LEU A 120 -18.74 -14.89 -3.63
N GLN A 121 -18.44 -14.47 -4.87
CA GLN A 121 -19.40 -14.52 -5.98
C GLN A 121 -19.93 -15.94 -6.27
N PHE A 122 -19.15 -16.99 -6.06
CA PHE A 122 -19.58 -18.39 -6.20
C PHE A 122 -20.20 -19.04 -4.95
N ASN A 123 -20.51 -18.25 -3.90
CA ASN A 123 -21.11 -18.74 -2.64
C ASN A 123 -20.22 -19.75 -1.87
N HIS A 124 -18.90 -19.64 -1.96
CA HIS A 124 -17.98 -20.55 -1.24
C HIS A 124 -17.82 -20.23 0.25
N PHE A 125 -18.31 -19.08 0.72
CA PHE A 125 -18.19 -18.63 2.10
C PHE A 125 -19.53 -18.75 2.83
N SER A 126 -19.48 -19.14 4.11
CA SER A 126 -20.62 -19.08 5.02
C SER A 126 -20.34 -18.09 6.16
N THR A 127 -21.40 -17.67 6.86
CA THR A 127 -21.32 -16.71 7.97
C THR A 127 -20.40 -17.15 9.10
N GLY A 128 -20.17 -18.45 9.28
CA GLY A 128 -19.27 -19.01 10.31
C GLY A 128 -18.00 -19.67 9.77
N HIS A 129 -17.81 -19.74 8.45
CA HIS A 129 -16.64 -20.38 7.85
C HIS A 129 -16.15 -19.63 6.61
N HIS A 130 -15.24 -18.69 6.84
CA HIS A 130 -14.64 -17.84 5.81
C HIS A 130 -13.19 -17.46 6.09
N PHE A 131 -12.41 -18.38 6.69
CA PHE A 131 -10.99 -18.15 7.03
C PHE A 131 -10.13 -17.62 5.86
N GLY A 132 -10.41 -18.06 4.62
CA GLY A 132 -9.71 -17.54 3.45
C GLY A 132 -9.88 -16.03 3.25
N PHE A 133 -11.06 -15.49 3.59
CA PHE A 133 -11.32 -14.06 3.59
C PHE A 133 -10.64 -13.39 4.80
N GLU A 134 -10.72 -13.98 6.00
CA GLU A 134 -10.05 -13.44 7.21
C GLU A 134 -8.54 -13.30 7.00
N ALA A 135 -7.89 -14.32 6.43
CA ALA A 135 -6.46 -14.29 6.13
C ALA A 135 -6.10 -13.21 5.10
N ALA A 136 -6.95 -13.00 4.09
CA ALA A 136 -6.77 -11.93 3.11
C ALA A 136 -6.93 -10.54 3.76
N ALA A 137 -7.91 -10.37 4.66
CA ALA A 137 -8.13 -9.13 5.39
C ALA A 137 -6.97 -8.82 6.35
N TRP A 138 -6.44 -9.81 7.08
CA TRP A 138 -5.24 -9.64 7.91
C TRP A 138 -4.02 -9.23 7.10
N TYR A 139 -3.81 -9.89 5.95
CA TYR A 139 -2.72 -9.53 5.06
C TYR A 139 -2.88 -8.11 4.49
N TRP A 140 -4.12 -7.71 4.17
CA TRP A 140 -4.41 -6.36 3.69
C TRP A 140 -4.11 -5.28 4.74
N HIS A 141 -4.52 -5.47 5.99
CA HIS A 141 -4.18 -4.56 7.07
C HIS A 141 -2.67 -4.53 7.38
N PHE A 142 -1.96 -5.65 7.23
CA PHE A 142 -0.50 -5.65 7.29
C PHE A 142 0.10 -4.71 6.25
N VAL A 143 -0.38 -4.77 5.00
CA VAL A 143 0.05 -3.86 3.93
C VAL A 143 -0.24 -2.41 4.32
N ASP A 144 -1.45 -2.08 4.78
CA ASP A 144 -1.81 -0.72 5.22
C ASP A 144 -0.83 -0.16 6.26
N VAL A 145 -0.53 -0.94 7.30
CA VAL A 145 0.35 -0.51 8.39
C VAL A 145 1.78 -0.29 7.90
N VAL A 146 2.31 -1.18 7.06
CA VAL A 146 3.64 -1.02 6.47
C VAL A 146 3.71 0.27 5.64
N TRP A 147 2.68 0.60 4.88
CA TRP A 147 2.62 1.85 4.12
C TRP A 147 2.72 3.08 5.03
N LEU A 148 1.98 3.10 6.15
CA LEU A 148 2.04 4.23 7.09
C LEU A 148 3.46 4.46 7.60
N PHE A 149 4.20 3.39 7.91
CA PHE A 149 5.61 3.52 8.30
C PHE A 149 6.48 4.06 7.18
N LEU A 150 6.27 3.62 5.93
CA LEU A 150 7.00 4.13 4.77
C LEU A 150 6.69 5.62 4.50
N TYR A 151 5.42 6.00 4.55
CA TYR A 151 4.98 7.38 4.38
C TYR A 151 5.62 8.29 5.43
N LEU A 152 5.52 7.95 6.72
CA LEU A 152 6.10 8.76 7.79
C LEU A 152 7.63 8.83 7.71
N SER A 153 8.30 7.71 7.41
CA SER A 153 9.76 7.63 7.52
C SER A 153 10.48 8.11 6.26
N ILE A 154 9.99 7.76 5.07
CA ILE A 154 10.67 8.05 3.80
C ILE A 154 10.10 9.31 3.17
N TYR A 155 8.77 9.43 3.08
CA TYR A 155 8.12 10.53 2.36
C TYR A 155 7.94 11.80 3.19
N TRP A 156 7.90 11.71 4.52
CA TRP A 156 7.73 12.89 5.37
C TRP A 156 8.99 13.27 6.17
N TRP A 157 9.57 12.33 6.92
CA TRP A 157 10.78 12.61 7.70
C TRP A 157 12.05 12.59 6.87
N GLY A 158 12.11 11.72 5.85
CA GLY A 158 13.29 11.45 5.05
C GLY A 158 13.47 12.35 3.82
N SER A 159 12.69 13.41 3.71
CA SER A 159 12.53 14.29 2.53
C SER A 159 12.71 15.75 2.89
#